data_AF-A0A1I4WZU9-F1
#
_entry.id   AF-A0A1I4WZU9-F1
#
_cell.length_a   1.000
_cell.length_b   1.000
_cell.length_c   1.000
_cell.angle_alpha   90.00
_cell.angle_beta   90.00
_cell.angle_gamma   90.00
#
_symmetry.space_group_name_H-M   'P 1'
#
loop_
_entity.id
_entity.type
_entity.pdbx_description
1 polymer ?
#
loop_
_entity_poly.entity_id
_entity_poly.type
_entity_poly.pdbx_seq_one_letter_code
_entity_poly.pdbx_strand_id
1 'polypeptide(L)' 'MTTITIKINERTKAGKALKNLIEFFSKEHKGIEIVSDTKSEYNPEFVKKIKETENQKGIIIDPNDVWGSLGLK' A
#
# COMPACT_ATOMS: atom_id res chain seq x y z
N MET A 1 4.51 -23.04 17.05
CA MET A 1 4.72 -21.97 16.06
C MET A 1 6.20 -21.88 15.79
N THR A 2 6.62 -21.99 14.53
CA THR A 2 8.03 -21.95 14.13
C THR A 2 8.24 -20.72 13.27
N THR A 3 9.25 -19.91 13.59
CA THR A 3 9.51 -18.63 12.90
C THR A 3 10.70 -18.78 11.98
N ILE A 4 10.52 -18.46 10.70
CA ILE A 4 11.58 -18.42 9.70
C ILE A 4 11.67 -17.00 9.15
N THR A 5 12.85 -16.38 9.23
CA THR A 5 13.10 -15.05 8.64
C THR A 5 13.77 -15.22 7.29
N ILE A 6 13.13 -14.72 6.23
CA ILE A 6 13.63 -14.84 4.85
C ILE A 6 13.91 -13.44 4.31
N LYS A 7 15.16 -13.18 3.88
CA LYS A 7 15.51 -11.95 3.17
C LYS A 7 15.32 -12.14 1.68
N ILE A 8 14.43 -11.34 1.08
CA ILE A 8 14.08 -11.43 -0.33
C ILE A 8 14.51 -10.15 -1.06
N ASN A 9 15.18 -10.28 -2.20
CA ASN A 9 15.45 -9.15 -3.09
C ASN A 9 14.38 -9.06 -4.18
N GLU A 10 13.42 -8.16 -4.02
CA GLU A 10 12.30 -7.93 -4.96
C GLU A 10 12.74 -7.42 -6.35
N ARG A 11 14.00 -7.02 -6.54
CA ARG A 11 14.50 -6.62 -7.86
C ARG A 11 14.86 -7.83 -8.74
N THR A 12 14.93 -9.03 -8.15
CA THR A 12 15.28 -10.26 -8.87
C THR A 12 14.04 -11.08 -9.25
N LYS A 13 14.12 -11.86 -10.34
CA LYS A 13 13.02 -12.75 -10.76
C LYS A 13 12.63 -13.75 -9.67
N ALA A 14 13.63 -14.38 -9.03
CA ALA A 14 13.41 -15.34 -7.96
C ALA A 14 12.76 -14.70 -6.73
N GLY A 15 13.21 -13.49 -6.35
CA GLY A 15 12.65 -12.79 -5.20
C GLY A 15 11.19 -12.36 -5.43
N LYS A 16 10.86 -11.86 -6.62
CA LYS A 16 9.46 -11.56 -6.99
C LYS A 16 8.58 -12.81 -6.95
N ALA A 17 9.05 -13.93 -7.51
CA ALA A 17 8.30 -15.17 -7.52
C ALA A 17 8.01 -15.68 -6.10
N LEU A 18 9.03 -15.68 -5.23
CA LEU A 18 8.88 -16.12 -3.85
C LEU A 18 7.92 -15.21 -3.06
N LYS A 19 8.01 -13.88 -3.22
CA LYS A 19 7.08 -12.93 -2.60
C LYS A 19 5.63 -13.19 -3.01
N ASN A 20 5.37 -13.34 -4.31
CA ASN A 20 4.02 -13.60 -4.81
C ASN A 20 3.43 -14.90 -4.27
N LEU A 21 4.26 -15.96 -4.17
CA LEU A 21 3.84 -17.23 -3.62
C LEU A 21 3.47 -17.12 -2.14
N ILE A 22 4.29 -16.44 -1.35
CA ILE A 22 4.03 -16.18 0.07
C ILE A 22 2.77 -15.33 0.25
N GLU A 23 2.57 -14.29 -0.56
CA GLU A 23 1.34 -13.47 -0.54
C GLU A 23 0.10 -14.26 -0.91
N PHE A 24 0.17 -15.16 -1.89
CA PHE A 24 -0.93 -16.03 -2.29
C PHE A 24 -1.36 -16.92 -1.12
N PHE A 25 -0.40 -17.63 -0.51
CA PHE A 25 -0.69 -18.45 0.65
C PHE A 25 -1.25 -17.63 1.80
N SER A 26 -0.67 -16.47 2.13
CA SER A 26 -1.17 -15.62 3.21
C SER A 26 -2.64 -15.17 3.04
N LYS A 27 -3.11 -14.99 1.80
CA LYS A 27 -4.49 -14.56 1.51
C LYS A 27 -5.49 -15.72 1.45
N GLU A 28 -5.13 -16.83 0.81
CA GLU A 28 -6.05 -17.94 0.49
C GLU A 28 -6.01 -19.05 1.54
N HIS A 29 -4.85 -19.28 2.14
CA HIS A 29 -4.59 -20.42 3.00
C HIS A 29 -3.88 -19.95 4.27
N LYS A 30 -4.61 -19.80 5.39
CA LYS A 30 -4.16 -19.29 6.70
C LYS A 30 -2.95 -20.01 7.37
N GLY A 31 -2.14 -20.76 6.63
CA GLY A 31 -0.94 -21.46 7.09
C GLY A 31 0.35 -20.64 7.07
N ILE A 32 0.37 -19.45 6.44
CA ILE A 32 1.54 -18.56 6.44
C ILE A 32 1.11 -17.15 6.86
N GLU A 33 1.82 -16.58 7.83
CA GLU A 33 1.66 -15.20 8.29
C GLU A 33 2.86 -14.37 7.83
N ILE A 34 2.60 -13.31 7.06
CA ILE A 34 3.63 -12.32 6.69
C ILE A 34 3.72 -11.33 7.84
N VAL A 35 4.74 -11.50 8.68
CA VAL A 35 5.09 -10.51 9.71
C VAL A 35 5.89 -9.41 9.01
N SER A 36 5.19 -8.40 8.50
CA SER A 36 5.83 -7.22 7.94
C SER A 36 6.01 -6.14 9.01
N ASP A 37 7.24 -5.68 9.19
CA ASP A 37 7.54 -4.50 10.02
C ASP A 37 7.11 -3.19 9.36
N THR A 38 6.54 -3.25 8.16
CA THR A 38 5.93 -2.10 7.49
C THR A 38 4.59 -1.76 8.14
N LYS A 39 4.61 -1.38 9.41
CA LYS A 39 3.66 -0.36 9.85
C LYS A 39 3.92 0.83 8.93
N SER A 40 2.91 1.23 8.17
CA SER A 40 2.98 2.52 7.53
C SER A 40 3.30 3.53 8.62
N GLU A 41 4.33 4.36 8.40
CA GLU A 41 4.62 5.49 9.28
C GLU A 41 3.40 6.43 9.40
N TYR A 42 2.50 6.33 8.42
CA TYR A 42 1.26 7.08 8.35
C TYR A 42 0.11 6.36 9.05
N ASN A 43 -0.79 7.17 9.62
CA ASN A 43 -2.03 6.69 10.20
C ASN A 43 -2.82 5.83 9.16
N PRO A 44 -3.34 4.66 9.52
CA PRO A 44 -4.13 3.81 8.64
C PRO A 44 -5.30 4.54 7.92
N GLU A 45 -5.98 5.46 8.61
CA GLU A 45 -7.06 6.27 8.03
C GLU A 45 -6.53 7.21 6.93
N PHE A 46 -5.33 7.77 7.10
CA PHE A 46 -4.68 8.57 6.08
C PHE A 46 -4.38 7.73 4.83
N VAL A 47 -3.78 6.54 5.02
CA VAL A 47 -3.46 5.64 3.90
C VAL A 47 -4.73 5.23 3.14
N LYS A 48 -5.81 4.93 3.87
CA LYS A 48 -7.10 4.59 3.28
C LYS A 48 -7.65 5.73 2.42
N LYS A 49 -7.68 6.96 2.95
CA LYS A 49 -8.17 8.15 2.23
C LYS A 49 -7.38 8.43 0.94
N ILE A 50 -6.07 8.25 0.96
CA ILE A 50 -5.21 8.42 -0.23
C ILE A 50 -5.59 7.38 -1.30
N LYS A 51 -5.71 6.10 -0.93
CA LYS A 51 -6.11 5.03 -1.87
C LYS A 51 -7.50 5.24 -2.45
N GLU A 52 -8.44 5.76 -1.65
CA GLU A 52 -9.77 6.11 -2.14
C GLU A 52 -9.70 7.25 -3.17
N THR A 53 -8.84 8.25 -2.93
CA THR A 53 -8.68 9.41 -3.82
C THR A 53 -7.93 9.07 -5.10
N GLU A 54 -6.97 8.13 -5.06
CA GLU A 54 -6.23 7.64 -6.24
C GLU A 54 -7.17 7.11 -7.34
N ASN A 55 -8.31 6.54 -6.94
CA ASN A 55 -9.30 5.99 -7.85
C ASN A 55 -10.34 7.01 -8.34
N GLN A 56 -10.27 8.27 -7.89
CA GLN A 56 -11.20 9.33 -8.26
C GLN A 56 -10.66 10.20 -9.41
N LYS A 57 -11.57 10.84 -10.16
CA LYS A 57 -11.18 11.85 -11.15
C LYS A 57 -10.61 13.08 -10.43
N GLY A 58 -9.42 13.50 -10.84
CA GLY A 58 -8.81 14.74 -10.37
C GLY A 58 -9.64 15.97 -10.72
N ILE A 59 -9.49 17.02 -9.92
CA ILE A 59 -10.06 18.34 -10.16
C ILE A 59 -9.04 19.26 -10.83
N ILE A 60 -9.51 20.19 -11.65
CA ILE A 60 -8.67 21.26 -12.21
C ILE A 60 -8.67 22.41 -11.21
N ILE A 61 -7.49 22.88 -10.83
CA ILE A 61 -7.31 23.98 -9.88
C ILE A 61 -6.76 25.19 -10.66
N ASP A 62 -7.37 26.36 -10.46
CA ASP A 62 -6.79 27.63 -10.90
C ASP A 62 -5.63 28.01 -9.96
N PRO A 63 -4.39 28.14 -10.44
CA PRO A 63 -3.26 28.56 -9.61
C PRO A 63 -3.44 29.95 -8.98
N ASN A 64 -4.24 30.82 -9.61
CA ASN A 64 -4.49 32.17 -9.11
C ASN A 64 -5.59 32.22 -8.04
N ASP A 65 -6.40 31.16 -7.91
CA ASP A 65 -7.45 31.05 -6.89
C ASP A 65 -7.63 29.61 -6.42
N VAL A 66 -6.59 29.09 -5.74
CA VAL A 66 -6.58 27.71 -5.22
C VAL A 66 -7.73 27.47 -4.25
N TRP A 67 -7.95 28.39 -3.30
CA TRP A 67 -9.00 28.22 -2.28
C TRP A 67 -10.40 28.35 -2.87
N GLY A 68 -10.62 29.24 -3.84
CA GLY A 68 -11.88 29.34 -4.57
C GLY A 68 -12.16 28.11 -5.43
N SER A 69 -11.15 27.55 -6.09
CA SER A 69 -11.25 26.31 -6.87
C SER A 69 -11.63 25.09 -6.02
N LEU A 70 -11.35 25.15 -4.72
CA LEU A 70 -11.72 24.13 -3.73
C LEU A 70 -13.05 24.43 -3.02
N GLY A 71 -13.71 25.56 -3.31
CA GLY A 71 -14.97 25.96 -2.67
C GLY A 71 -14.83 26.35 -1.19
N LEU A 72 -13.65 26.82 -0.78
CA LEU A 72 -13.30 27.11 0.62
C LEU A 72 -13.40 28.62 0.97
N LYS A 73 -14.28 29.36 0.30
CA LYS A 73 -14.55 30.78 0.55
C LYS A 73 -15.85 30.99 1.33
#